data_AF-A0A6L3F8X8-F1
#
_entry.id   AF-A0A6L3F8X8-F1
#
_cell.length_a   1.000
_cell.length_b   1.000
_cell.length_c   1.000
_cell.angle_alpha   90.00
_cell.angle_beta   90.00
_cell.angle_gamma   90.00
#
_symmetry.space_group_name_H-M   'P 1'
#
loop_
_entity.id
_entity.type
_entity.pdbx_description
1 polymer ?
#
loop_
_entity_poly.entity_id
_entity_poly.type
_entity_poly.pdbx_seq_one_letter_code
_entity_poly.pdbx_strand_id
1 'polypeptide(L)'
;RHVLRVPELTDDERNALADILKQHLIRYDNLFETSFPYSMGWHGAPFDDDDHAHWQLHAHFYPPLLRSATVKKFMVGFEMMAEAQRDLTAEQAAARLRTLPEVHYKQR
;
A
#
# COMPACT_ATOMS: atom_id res chain seq x y z
N ARG A 1 -11.85 13.59 5.07
CA ARG A 1 -11.32 14.90 5.51
C ARG A 1 -10.14 15.24 4.61
N HIS A 2 -9.94 16.51 4.26
CA HIS A 2 -8.75 16.98 3.57
C HIS A 2 -7.60 17.16 4.57
N VAL A 3 -6.43 16.57 4.31
CA VAL A 3 -5.27 16.57 5.24
C VAL A 3 -4.01 16.80 4.43
N LEU A 4 -3.17 17.77 4.80
CA LEU A 4 -1.99 18.07 4.00
C LEU A 4 -0.80 17.19 4.40
N ARG A 5 -0.61 16.93 5.71
CA ARG A 5 0.58 16.27 6.26
C ARG A 5 0.26 15.34 7.42
N VAL A 6 1.13 14.36 7.68
CA VAL A 6 0.96 13.36 8.76
C VAL A 6 0.77 13.99 10.16
N PRO A 7 1.51 15.05 10.55
CA PRO A 7 1.32 15.65 11.87
C PRO A 7 -0.07 16.25 12.10
N GLU A 8 -0.81 16.57 11.03
CA GLU A 8 -2.14 17.18 11.05
C GLU A 8 -3.27 16.15 11.21
N LEU A 9 -2.95 14.87 11.40
CA LEU A 9 -3.92 13.85 11.80
C LEU A 9 -4.32 14.07 13.26
N THR A 10 -5.63 14.02 13.53
CA THR A 10 -6.14 13.99 14.91
C THR A 10 -5.78 12.68 15.59
N ASP A 11 -5.88 12.61 16.92
CA ASP A 11 -5.59 11.39 17.66
C ASP A 11 -6.49 10.22 17.23
N ASP A 12 -7.77 10.49 16.98
CA ASP A 12 -8.71 9.48 16.46
C ASP A 12 -8.31 8.97 15.08
N GLU A 13 -7.83 9.85 14.20
CA GLU A 13 -7.37 9.45 12.86
C GLU A 13 -6.04 8.72 12.89
N ARG A 14 -5.16 9.03 13.84
CA ARG A 14 -3.92 8.28 14.06
C ARG A 14 -4.23 6.87 14.55
N ASN A 15 -5.18 6.72 15.47
CA ASN A 15 -5.63 5.41 15.97
C ASN A 15 -6.31 4.61 14.85
N ALA A 16 -7.21 5.24 14.08
CA ALA A 16 -7.86 4.61 12.94
C ALA A 16 -6.85 4.22 11.85
N LEU A 17 -5.83 5.05 11.61
CA LEU A 17 -4.75 4.75 10.68
C LEU A 17 -3.94 3.53 11.13
N ALA A 18 -3.60 3.44 12.40
CA ALA A 18 -2.87 2.28 12.94
C ALA A 18 -3.68 0.99 12.77
N ASP A 19 -4.99 1.04 13.04
CA ASP A 19 -5.89 -0.10 12.88
C ASP A 19 -6.01 -0.55 11.41
N ILE A 20 -6.29 0.38 10.49
CA ILE A 20 -6.43 0.02 9.08
C ILE A 20 -5.11 -0.45 8.45
N LEU A 21 -3.96 0.11 8.87
CA LEU A 21 -2.64 -0.39 8.45
C LEU A 21 -2.43 -1.82 8.91
N LYS A 22 -2.75 -2.14 10.17
CA LYS A 22 -2.66 -3.51 10.69
C LYS A 22 -3.51 -4.47 9.85
N GLN A 23 -4.77 -4.12 9.61
CA GLN A 23 -5.67 -4.96 8.81
C GLN A 23 -5.20 -5.13 7.36
N HIS A 24 -4.68 -4.07 6.74
CA HIS A 24 -4.14 -4.09 5.38
C HIS A 24 -2.90 -4.99 5.27
N LEU A 25 -1.96 -4.85 6.21
CA LEU A 25 -0.74 -5.64 6.25
C LEU A 25 -0.99 -7.12 6.56
N ILE A 26 -1.99 -7.43 7.41
CA ILE A 26 -2.42 -8.81 7.63
C ILE A 26 -2.92 -9.45 6.32
N ARG A 27 -3.72 -8.72 5.53
CA ARG A 27 -4.19 -9.22 4.24
C ARG A 27 -3.05 -9.43 3.26
N TYR A 28 -2.01 -8.60 3.26
CA TYR A 28 -0.81 -8.85 2.47
C TYR A 28 -0.11 -10.15 2.87
N ASP A 29 0.16 -10.35 4.16
CA ASP A 29 0.82 -11.59 4.62
C ASP A 29 -0.04 -12.83 4.35
N ASN A 30 -1.35 -12.70 4.50
CA ASN A 30 -2.31 -13.77 4.22
C ASN A 30 -2.43 -14.15 2.74
N LEU A 31 -2.06 -13.25 1.80
CA LEU A 31 -2.26 -13.50 0.37
C LEU A 31 -1.48 -14.70 -0.14
N PHE A 32 -0.26 -14.90 0.38
CA PHE A 32 0.60 -16.05 0.07
C PHE A 32 1.17 -16.74 1.32
N GLU A 33 0.54 -16.51 2.48
CA GLU A 33 0.92 -17.06 3.79
C GLU A 33 2.41 -16.95 4.10
N THR A 34 2.97 -15.77 3.84
CA THR A 34 4.38 -15.45 4.04
C THR A 34 4.50 -14.00 4.52
N SER A 35 5.65 -13.64 5.08
CA SER A 35 5.93 -12.22 5.32
C SER A 35 6.05 -11.51 3.97
N PHE A 36 5.09 -10.64 3.67
CA PHE A 36 4.92 -10.05 2.36
C PHE A 36 5.88 -8.87 2.20
N PRO A 37 6.86 -8.94 1.28
CA PRO A 37 7.80 -7.85 1.09
C PRO A 37 7.14 -6.66 0.40
N TYR A 38 7.50 -5.44 0.78
CA TYR A 38 7.10 -4.21 0.10
C TYR A 38 8.08 -3.07 0.40
N SER A 39 8.11 -2.08 -0.49
CA SER A 39 8.56 -0.73 -0.15
C SER A 39 7.32 0.14 0.07
N MET A 40 7.33 0.99 1.10
CA MET A 40 6.22 1.92 1.36
C MET A 40 6.75 3.29 1.80
N GLY A 41 5.91 4.32 1.63
CA GLY A 41 6.25 5.68 2.02
C GLY A 41 5.03 6.60 2.04
N TRP A 42 5.21 7.78 2.64
CA TRP A 42 4.20 8.81 2.79
C TRP A 42 4.50 9.99 1.88
N HIS A 43 3.48 10.47 1.17
CA HIS A 43 3.52 11.74 0.45
C HIS A 43 2.51 12.70 1.08
N GLY A 44 3.00 13.86 1.50
CA GLY A 44 2.21 14.98 1.99
C GLY A 44 2.79 16.29 1.47
N ALA A 45 2.11 17.39 1.75
CA ALA A 45 2.53 18.71 1.30
C ALA A 45 3.97 19.04 1.73
N PRO A 46 4.79 19.67 0.87
CA PRO A 46 6.10 20.21 1.20
C PRO A 46 6.07 21.15 2.41
N PHE A 47 7.23 21.39 3.02
CA PHE A 47 7.41 22.35 4.12
C PHE A 47 8.12 23.60 3.59
N ASP A 48 7.39 24.40 2.82
CA ASP A 48 7.79 25.72 2.34
C ASP A 48 6.61 26.71 2.49
N ASP A 49 6.80 27.95 2.04
CA ASP A 49 5.84 29.05 2.23
C ASP A 49 4.77 29.15 1.12
N ASP A 50 4.67 28.17 0.22
CA ASP A 50 3.70 28.17 -0.88
C ASP A 50 2.30 27.68 -0.46
N ASP A 51 1.29 27.93 -1.31
CA ASP A 51 -0.07 27.41 -1.11
C ASP A 51 -0.17 25.93 -1.51
N HIS A 52 -0.42 25.08 -0.51
CA HIS A 52 -0.56 23.63 -0.67
C HIS A 52 -1.98 23.12 -0.52
N ALA A 53 -3.01 23.96 -0.68
CA ALA A 53 -4.41 23.55 -0.54
C ALA A 53 -4.86 22.44 -1.51
N HIS A 54 -4.05 22.13 -2.53
CA HIS A 54 -4.28 21.05 -3.49
C HIS A 54 -3.69 19.70 -3.07
N TRP A 55 -2.85 19.65 -2.02
CA TRP A 55 -2.22 18.43 -1.55
C TRP A 55 -3.13 17.60 -0.66
N GLN A 56 -3.11 16.28 -0.87
CA GLN A 56 -3.76 15.33 0.01
C GLN A 56 -2.73 14.30 0.50
N LEU A 57 -2.64 14.14 1.82
CA LEU A 57 -1.84 13.12 2.46
C LEU A 57 -2.27 11.72 1.99
N HIS A 58 -1.30 10.92 1.57
CA HIS A 58 -1.51 9.52 1.20
C HIS A 58 -0.22 8.70 1.36
N ALA A 59 -0.37 7.38 1.41
CA ALA A 59 0.75 6.43 1.43
C ALA A 59 0.71 5.52 0.20
N HIS A 60 1.88 5.08 -0.24
CA HIS A 60 2.04 4.10 -1.31
C HIS A 60 2.64 2.81 -0.77
N PHE A 61 2.17 1.68 -1.29
CA PHE A 61 2.75 0.36 -1.06
C PHE A 61 3.09 -0.27 -2.41
N TYR A 62 4.36 -0.67 -2.60
CA TYR A 62 4.87 -1.30 -3.81
C TYR A 62 5.42 -2.70 -3.50
N PRO A 63 4.57 -3.72 -3.42
CA PRO A 63 5.00 -5.10 -3.22
C PRO A 63 5.45 -5.77 -4.54
N PRO A 64 6.50 -6.62 -4.52
CA PRO A 64 6.99 -7.29 -5.71
C PRO A 64 6.37 -8.67 -5.96
N LEU A 65 5.66 -9.30 -5.00
CA LEU A 65 5.09 -10.65 -5.20
C LEU A 65 3.88 -10.59 -6.15
N LEU A 66 3.80 -11.54 -7.10
CA LEU A 66 2.78 -11.52 -8.15
C LEU A 66 1.87 -12.77 -8.15
N ARG A 67 2.46 -13.98 -8.11
CA ARG A 67 1.69 -15.23 -8.24
C ARG A 67 1.76 -16.14 -7.02
N SER A 68 2.83 -16.04 -6.23
CA SER A 68 3.05 -16.86 -5.04
C SER A 68 4.13 -16.20 -4.15
N ALA A 69 4.44 -16.83 -3.02
CA ALA A 69 5.56 -16.45 -2.15
C ALA A 69 6.93 -16.45 -2.86
N THR A 70 7.07 -17.16 -3.98
CA THR A 70 8.34 -17.34 -4.71
C THR A 70 8.38 -16.67 -6.08
N VAL A 71 7.24 -16.17 -6.58
CA VAL A 71 7.14 -15.59 -7.94
C VAL A 71 6.84 -14.09 -7.87
N LYS A 72 7.79 -13.29 -8.35
CA LYS A 72 7.78 -11.82 -8.31
C LYS A 72 7.49 -11.19 -9.67
N LYS A 73 6.96 -9.96 -9.66
CA LYS A 73 7.00 -9.02 -10.79
C LYS A 73 8.41 -8.44 -10.87
N PHE A 74 8.96 -8.38 -12.07
CA PHE A 74 10.21 -7.69 -12.38
C PHE A 74 9.88 -6.47 -13.24
N MET A 75 10.31 -5.29 -12.80
CA MET A 75 10.22 -4.04 -13.56
C MET A 75 11.54 -3.84 -14.28
N VAL A 76 11.69 -4.48 -15.45
CA VAL A 76 12.95 -4.54 -16.22
C VAL A 76 12.65 -4.37 -17.71
N GLY A 77 13.66 -4.40 -18.58
CA GLY A 77 13.44 -4.48 -20.03
C GLY A 77 12.57 -3.34 -20.57
N PHE A 78 11.35 -3.65 -21.03
CA PHE A 78 10.41 -2.66 -21.55
C PHE A 78 10.03 -1.63 -20.49
N GLU A 79 9.81 -2.03 -19.24
CA GLU A 79 9.46 -1.12 -18.15
C GLU A 79 10.56 -0.11 -17.80
N MET A 80 11.83 -0.41 -18.12
CA MET A 80 12.94 0.52 -17.91
C MET A 80 13.17 1.47 -19.11
N MET A 81 12.76 1.07 -20.31
CA MET A 81 13.09 1.79 -21.56
C MET A 81 11.86 2.37 -22.28
N ALA A 82 10.65 2.12 -21.77
CA ALA A 82 9.40 2.61 -22.35
C ALA A 82 8.40 3.03 -21.26
N GLU A 83 7.57 2.11 -20.76
CA GLU A 83 6.51 2.42 -19.79
C GLU A 83 6.19 1.24 -18.86
N ALA A 84 5.55 1.53 -17.73
CA ALA A 84 5.15 0.51 -16.76
C ALA A 84 4.07 -0.43 -17.32
N GLN A 85 4.26 -1.73 -17.12
CA GLN A 85 3.32 -2.78 -17.53
C GLN A 85 2.87 -3.64 -16.34
N ARG A 86 1.62 -4.10 -16.38
CA ARG A 86 1.05 -5.03 -15.39
C ARG A 86 0.27 -6.17 -16.07
N ASP A 87 0.41 -7.38 -15.51
CA ASP A 87 -0.29 -8.58 -16.00
C ASP A 87 -1.67 -8.79 -15.35
N LEU A 88 -1.88 -8.20 -14.17
CA LEU A 88 -3.08 -8.30 -13.35
C LEU A 88 -3.80 -6.95 -13.33
N THR A 89 -5.13 -6.94 -13.37
CA THR A 89 -5.90 -5.69 -13.19
C THR A 89 -6.03 -5.26 -11.74
N ALA A 90 -6.19 -3.96 -11.53
CA ALA A 90 -6.36 -3.41 -10.19
C ALA A 90 -7.63 -3.97 -9.53
N GLU A 91 -8.69 -4.19 -10.31
CA GLU A 91 -9.97 -4.76 -9.86
C GLU A 91 -9.77 -6.21 -9.38
N GLN A 92 -9.01 -7.01 -10.14
CA GLN A 92 -8.70 -8.38 -9.78
C GLN A 92 -7.81 -8.45 -8.53
N ALA A 93 -6.77 -7.62 -8.45
CA ALA A 93 -5.89 -7.54 -7.28
C ALA A 93 -6.69 -7.14 -6.02
N ALA A 94 -7.50 -6.10 -6.12
CA ALA A 94 -8.31 -5.62 -5.00
C ALA A 94 -9.39 -6.63 -4.59
N ALA A 95 -10.01 -7.35 -5.54
CA ALA A 95 -10.96 -8.40 -5.24
C ALA A 95 -10.31 -9.53 -4.42
N ARG A 96 -9.11 -9.99 -4.82
CA ARG A 96 -8.36 -11.02 -4.07
C ARG A 96 -8.01 -10.56 -2.66
N LEU A 97 -7.57 -9.31 -2.49
CA LEU A 97 -7.22 -8.78 -1.17
C LEU A 97 -8.44 -8.69 -0.25
N ARG A 98 -9.60 -8.27 -0.77
CA ARG A 98 -10.84 -8.15 0.01
C ARG A 98 -11.36 -9.48 0.54
N THR A 99 -11.10 -10.60 -0.15
CA THR A 99 -11.57 -11.92 0.30
C THR A 99 -10.71 -12.54 1.41
N LEU A 100 -9.57 -11.95 1.75
CA LEU A 100 -8.66 -12.51 2.76
C LEU A 100 -9.12 -12.17 4.19
N PRO A 101 -8.90 -13.09 5.16
CA PRO A 101 -9.22 -12.84 6.55
C PRO A 101 -8.43 -11.68 7.17
N GLU A 102 -9.03 -11.06 8.19
CA GLU A 102 -8.38 -10.03 9.04
C GLU A 102 -7.54 -10.63 10.17
N VAL A 103 -7.62 -11.95 10.38
CA VAL A 103 -6.74 -12.69 11.31
C VAL A 103 -5.51 -13.17 10.56
N HIS A 104 -4.33 -12.83 11.07
CA HIS A 104 -3.05 -13.21 10.48
C HIS A 104 -2.88 -14.73 10.43
N TYR A 105 -2.35 -15.29 9.34
CA TYR A 105 -2.30 -16.74 9.13
C TYR A 105 -1.55 -17.50 10.24
N LYS A 106 -0.55 -16.88 10.87
CA LYS A 106 0.16 -17.44 12.04
C LYS A 106 -0.65 -17.49 13.35
N GLN A 107 -1.84 -16.89 13.38
CA GLN A 107 -2.74 -16.84 14.54
C GLN A 107 -4.05 -17.63 14.31
N ARG A 108 -4.12 -18.37 13.21
CA ARG A 108 -5.22 -19.29 12.92
C ARG A 108 -5.04 -20.61 13.69
#